data_AF-A0A9D2E8U1-F1
#
_entry.id   AF-A0A9D2E8U1-F1
#
_cell.length_a   1.000
_cell.length_b   1.000
_cell.length_c   1.000
_cell.angle_alpha   90.00
_cell.angle_beta   90.00
_cell.angle_gamma   90.00
#
_symmetry.space_group_name_H-M   'P 1'
#
loop_
_entity.id
_entity.type
_entity.pdbx_description
1 polymer ?
#
loop_
_entity_poly.entity_id
_entity_poly.type
_entity_poly.pdbx_seq_one_letter_code
_entity_poly.pdbx_strand_id
1 'polypeptide(L)' 'LYSEEHRRKFTTEEAGFQVVKDPKDKSKLALAINGQVIGEWFKEQFGRLFSSVKRTVEPLRRGKGMGL' A
#
# COMPACT_ATOMS: atom_id res chain seq x y z
N LEU A 1 -3.80 -5.28 -12.00
CA LEU A 1 -4.90 -4.34 -11.66
C LEU A 1 -4.50 -2.91 -12.02
N TYR A 2 -5.44 -2.10 -12.51
CA TYR A 2 -5.22 -0.67 -12.73
C TYR A 2 -6.11 0.12 -11.76
N SER A 3 -5.52 1.01 -10.97
CA SER A 3 -6.25 1.92 -10.10
C SER A 3 -6.47 3.23 -10.85
N GLU A 4 -7.72 3.53 -11.19
CA GLU A 4 -8.10 4.83 -11.79
C GLU A 4 -7.79 5.99 -10.83
N GLU A 5 -8.13 5.85 -9.55
CA GLU A 5 -7.90 6.85 -8.50
C GLU A 5 -6.42 7.27 -8.41
N HIS A 6 -5.50 6.32 -8.53
CA HIS A 6 -4.06 6.58 -8.43
C HIS A 6 -3.32 6.55 -9.76
N ARG A 7 -4.03 6.31 -10.88
CA ARG A 7 -3.49 6.20 -12.24
C ARG A 7 -2.24 5.30 -12.33
N ARG A 8 -2.27 4.15 -11.64
CA ARG A 8 -1.11 3.24 -11.51
C ARG A 8 -1.52 1.79 -11.75
N LYS A 9 -0.60 1.04 -12.37
CA LYS A 9 -0.73 -0.41 -12.56
C LYS A 9 -0.05 -1.13 -11.40
N PHE A 10 -0.77 -2.09 -10.82
CA PHE A 10 -0.32 -2.96 -9.75
C PHE A 10 -0.28 -4.38 -10.26
N THR A 11 0.87 -5.01 -10.06
CA THR A 11 1.10 -6.41 -10.40
C THR A 11 1.31 -7.15 -9.08
N THR A 12 0.59 -8.26 -8.92
CA THR A 12 0.74 -9.16 -7.77
C THR A 12 0.73 -10.57 -8.33
N GLU A 13 1.70 -11.38 -7.93
CA GLU A 13 1.97 -12.68 -8.56
C GLU A 13 1.19 -13.83 -7.90
N GLU A 14 0.72 -13.66 -6.66
CA GLU A 14 0.09 -14.72 -5.86
C GLU A 14 -1.25 -14.30 -5.21
N ALA A 15 -1.87 -13.20 -5.63
CA ALA A 15 -3.09 -12.75 -4.99
C ALA A 15 -4.37 -13.30 -5.66
N GLY A 16 -5.22 -13.92 -4.84
CA GLY A 16 -6.56 -14.32 -5.24
C GLY A 16 -7.52 -13.13 -5.20
N PHE A 17 -8.16 -12.85 -6.33
CA PHE A 17 -9.21 -11.83 -6.43
C PHE A 17 -10.58 -12.43 -6.16
N GLN A 18 -11.35 -11.79 -5.28
CA GLN A 18 -12.69 -12.21 -4.93
C GLN A 18 -13.63 -11.01 -4.91
N VAL A 19 -14.87 -11.20 -5.37
CA VAL A 19 -15.93 -10.21 -5.17
C VAL A 19 -16.69 -10.62 -3.91
N VAL A 20 -16.72 -9.73 -2.93
CA VAL A 20 -17.39 -9.94 -1.63
C VAL A 20 -18.49 -8.89 -1.46
N LYS A 21 -19.41 -9.11 -0.51
CA LYS A 21 -20.33 -8.04 -0.11
C LYS A 21 -19.55 -6.94 0.58
N ASP A 22 -19.90 -5.69 0.28
CA ASP A 22 -19.24 -4.56 0.93
C ASP A 22 -19.54 -4.59 2.44
N PRO A 23 -18.51 -4.44 3.29
CA PRO A 23 -18.67 -4.53 4.74
C PRO A 23 -19.41 -3.34 5.36
N LYS A 24 -19.41 -2.17 4.70
CA LYS A 24 -20.18 -0.99 5.13
C LYS A 24 -21.60 -0.99 4.59
N ASP A 25 -21.79 -1.49 3.37
CA ASP A 25 -23.09 -1.53 2.71
C ASP A 25 -23.34 -2.91 2.08
N LYS A 26 -24.08 -3.77 2.78
CA LYS A 26 -24.35 -5.15 2.34
C LYS A 26 -25.12 -5.27 1.03
N SER A 27 -25.68 -4.16 0.51
CA SER A 27 -26.34 -4.10 -0.81
C SER A 27 -25.35 -3.93 -1.96
N LYS A 28 -24.11 -3.52 -1.66
CA LYS A 28 -23.03 -3.31 -2.63
C LYS A 28 -22.05 -4.47 -2.63
N LEU A 29 -21.29 -4.56 -3.70
CA LEU A 29 -20.18 -5.50 -3.85
C LEU A 29 -18.87 -4.74 -3.78
N ALA A 30 -17.88 -5.35 -3.14
CA ALA A 30 -16.53 -4.85 -3.02
C ALA A 30 -15.54 -5.87 -3.60
N LEU A 31 -14.50 -5.37 -4.25
CA LEU A 31 -13.39 -6.20 -4.68
C LEU A 31 -12.47 -6.46 -3.49
N ALA A 32 -12.08 -7.72 -3.29
CA ALA A 32 -11.17 -8.16 -2.26
C ALA A 32 -9.97 -8.89 -2.88
N ILE A 33 -8.83 -8.74 -2.21
CA ILE A 33 -7.56 -9.38 -2.52
C ILE A 33 -7.20 -10.21 -1.29
N ASN A 34 -7.09 -11.53 -1.43
CA ASN A 34 -6.82 -12.47 -0.32
C ASN A 34 -7.78 -12.28 0.89
N GLY A 35 -9.08 -12.07 0.61
CA GLY A 35 -10.12 -11.88 1.64
C GLY A 35 -10.19 -10.48 2.25
N GLN A 36 -9.26 -9.57 1.90
CA GLN A 36 -9.25 -8.19 2.36
C GLN A 36 -9.76 -7.24 1.28
N VAL A 37 -10.64 -6.29 1.63
CA VAL A 37 -11.15 -5.28 0.66
C VAL A 37 -10.00 -4.50 0.03
N ILE A 38 -10.06 -4.33 -1.30
CA ILE A 38 -8.96 -3.79 -2.11
C ILE A 38 -8.49 -2.43 -1.63
N GLY A 39 -9.38 -1.55 -1.18
CA GLY A 39 -9.03 -0.21 -0.69
C GLY A 39 -8.12 -0.26 0.55
N GLU A 40 -8.42 -1.17 1.49
CA GLU A 40 -7.60 -1.36 2.70
C GLU A 40 -6.28 -2.05 2.37
N TRP A 41 -6.31 -3.06 1.50
CA TRP A 41 -5.10 -3.70 0.98
C TRP A 41 -4.13 -2.68 0.35
N PHE A 42 -4.68 -1.75 -0.43
CA PHE A 42 -3.90 -0.71 -1.09
C PHE A 42 -3.25 0.25 -0.08
N LYS A 43 -3.98 0.66 0.96
CA LYS A 43 -3.42 1.48 2.05
C LYS A 43 -2.26 0.79 2.74
N GLU A 44 -2.35 -0.51 2.99
CA GLU A 44 -1.25 -1.28 3.59
C GLU A 44 -0.03 -1.37 2.66
N GLN A 45 -0.22 -1.71 1.39
CA GLN A 45 0.90 -1.78 0.44
C GLN A 45 1.57 -0.40 0.27
N PHE A 46 0.77 0.66 0.19
CA PHE A 46 1.27 2.02 0.09
C PHE A 46 1.98 2.48 1.38
N GLY A 47 1.45 2.10 2.55
CA GLY A 47 2.07 2.37 3.84
C GLY A 47 3.43 1.68 4.01
N ARG A 48 3.58 0.44 3.52
CA ARG A 48 4.88 -0.27 3.50
C ARG A 48 5.89 0.44 2.60
N LEU A 49 5.47 0.83 1.39
CA LEU A 49 6.30 1.59 0.47
C LEU A 49 6.76 2.92 1.08
N PHE A 50 5.85 3.70 1.65
CA PHE A 50 6.18 5.01 2.24
C PHE A 50 7.01 4.91 3.52
N SER A 51 6.77 3.89 4.35
CA SER A 51 7.59 3.58 5.52
C SER A 51 9.02 3.21 5.12
N SER A 52 9.19 2.45 4.05
CA SER A 52 10.50 2.10 3.51
C SER A 52 11.23 3.34 2.96
N VAL A 53 10.55 4.19 2.18
CA VAL A 53 11.13 5.45 1.68
C VAL A 53 11.51 6.39 2.82
N LYS A 54 10.66 6.55 3.85
CA LYS A 54 11.01 7.37 5.02
C LYS A 54 12.17 6.80 5.84
N ARG A 55 12.37 5.48 5.88
CA ARG A 55 13.58 4.88 6.51
C ARG A 55 14.84 5.11 5.68
N THR A 56 14.75 5.09 4.35
CA THR A 56 15.89 5.46 3.49
C THR A 56 16.24 6.95 3.65
N VAL A 57 15.25 7.78 3.97
CA VAL A 57 15.43 9.15 4.47
C VAL A 57 15.47 9.15 6.00
N GLU A 58 16.18 8.21 6.62
CA GLU A 58 16.80 8.55 7.90
C GLU A 58 17.64 9.80 7.64
N PRO A 59 17.45 10.86 8.43
CA PRO A 59 18.20 12.07 8.18
C PRO A 59 19.67 11.69 8.32
N LEU A 60 20.51 12.15 7.39
CA LEU A 60 21.96 12.22 7.53
C LEU A 60 22.28 13.05 8.79
N ARG A 61 22.00 12.53 9.98
CA ARG A 61 22.19 13.19 11.26
C ARG A 61 23.59 12.82 11.72
N ARG A 62 24.50 13.71 11.36
CA ARG A 62 25.58 14.23 12.21
C ARG A 62 26.41 13.15 12.94
N GLY A 63 27.45 12.64 12.29
CA GLY A 63 28.71 12.28 12.95
C GLY A 63 29.75 13.34 12.57
N LYS A 64 30.05 14.33 13.43
CA LYS A 64 31.11 14.34 14.45
C LYS A 64 32.53 14.27 13.84
N GLY A 65 33.17 15.45 13.78
CA GLY A 65 34.63 15.60 13.73
C GLY A 65 35.23 15.87 12.36
N MET A 66 35.37 17.14 11.98
CA MET A 66 36.49 17.57 11.13
C MET A 66 37.30 18.55 11.97
N GLY A 67 38.32 18.03 12.64
CA GLY A 67 39.40 18.84 13.19
C GLY A 67 40.43 19.05 12.09
N LEU A 68 40.65 20.31 11.73
CA LEU A 68 41.88 20.87 11.19
C LEU A 68 42.07 22.23 11.86
#